data_AF-A0A0R1JIM9-F1
#
_entry.id   AF-A0A0R1JIM9-F1
#
_cell.length_a   1.000
_cell.length_b   1.000
_cell.length_c   1.000
_cell.angle_alpha   90.00
_cell.angle_beta   90.00
_cell.angle_gamma   90.00
#
_symmetry.space_group_name_H-M   'P 1'
#
loop_
_entity.id
_entity.type
_entity.pdbx_description
1 polymer ?
#
loop_
_entity_poly.entity_id
_entity_poly.type
_entity_poly.pdbx_seq_one_letter_code
_entity_poly.pdbx_strand_id
1 'polypeptide(L)'
;MVTLAFFIGLTYFAYADWRLRSVPAWPFTSWCLLIAGLDYLTLHPGWWPVVWTVAFVLFARVTRGLGSADVWLLGVIATRYALLPALWLVLLACGTTFLHAFVRPSATYPFLAHLAFASAVVILI
;
A
#
# COMPACT_ATOMS: atom_id res chain seq x y z
N MET A 1 -17.88 7.35 -0.69
CA MET A 1 -16.99 8.52 -0.48
C MET A 1 -15.57 8.10 -0.08
N VAL A 2 -15.38 7.21 0.90
CA VAL A 2 -14.05 6.74 1.34
C VAL A 2 -13.26 6.03 0.23
N THR A 3 -13.95 5.31 -0.67
CA THR A 3 -13.31 4.69 -1.85
C THR A 3 -12.64 5.72 -2.76
N LEU A 4 -13.35 6.80 -3.08
CA LEU A 4 -12.84 7.87 -3.93
C LEU A 4 -11.65 8.60 -3.30
N ALA A 5 -11.76 8.93 -2.00
CA ALA A 5 -10.67 9.57 -1.25
C ALA A 5 -9.39 8.70 -1.19
N PHE A 6 -9.55 7.39 -1.10
CA PHE A 6 -8.44 6.45 -1.20
C PHE A 6 -7.80 6.44 -2.58
N PHE A 7 -8.58 6.31 -3.66
CA PHE A 7 -7.95 6.26 -5.00
C PHE A 7 -7.29 7.59 -5.36
N ILE A 8 -7.89 8.73 -5.02
CA ILE A 8 -7.29 10.05 -5.24
C ILE A 8 -5.94 10.16 -4.50
N GLY A 9 -5.91 9.84 -3.20
CA GLY A 9 -4.68 9.90 -2.43
C GLY A 9 -3.64 8.88 -2.90
N LEU A 10 -4.07 7.65 -3.19
CA LEU A 10 -3.21 6.59 -3.69
C LEU A 10 -2.57 6.99 -5.01
N THR A 11 -3.32 7.53 -5.97
CA THR A 11 -2.78 8.03 -7.24
C THR A 11 -1.81 9.19 -7.02
N TYR A 12 -2.13 10.14 -6.14
CA TYR A 12 -1.25 11.26 -5.82
C TYR A 12 0.09 10.80 -5.24
N PHE A 13 0.07 9.93 -4.22
CA PHE A 13 1.28 9.44 -3.57
C PHE A 13 2.04 8.42 -4.43
N ALA A 14 1.35 7.61 -5.24
CA ALA A 14 1.98 6.77 -6.26
C ALA A 14 2.71 7.60 -7.31
N TYR A 15 2.14 8.72 -7.74
CA TYR A 15 2.81 9.64 -8.65
C TYR A 15 4.05 10.27 -8.01
N ALA A 16 3.96 10.71 -6.76
CA ALA A 16 5.10 11.24 -6.00
C ALA A 16 6.20 10.18 -5.86
N ASP A 17 5.86 8.96 -5.47
CA ASP A 17 6.78 7.83 -5.36
C ASP A 17 7.43 7.48 -6.72
N TRP A 18 6.65 7.50 -7.81
CA TRP A 18 7.17 7.25 -9.15
C TRP A 18 8.16 8.33 -9.61
N ARG A 19 7.84 9.61 -9.40
CA ARG A 19 8.63 10.75 -9.88
C ARG A 19 9.83 11.07 -8.99
N LEU A 20 9.61 11.09 -7.68
CA LEU A 20 10.55 11.61 -6.69
C LEU A 20 11.24 10.49 -5.90
N ARG A 21 10.86 9.22 -6.12
CA ARG A 21 11.36 8.05 -5.38
C ARG A 21 11.25 8.23 -3.86
N SER A 22 10.29 9.04 -3.44
CA SER A 22 10.08 9.45 -2.06
C SER A 22 8.66 9.98 -1.90
N VAL A 23 8.16 9.88 -0.67
CA VAL A 23 6.81 10.30 -0.31
C VAL A 23 6.90 11.22 0.91
N PRO A 24 6.20 12.38 0.90
CA PRO A 24 6.23 13.29 2.04
C PRO A 24 5.58 12.64 3.27
N ALA A 25 6.41 12.38 4.29
CA ALA A 25 6.05 11.51 5.41
C ALA A 25 4.80 11.97 6.18
N TRP A 26 4.71 13.27 6.49
CA TRP A 26 3.61 13.82 7.29
C TRP A 26 2.27 13.76 6.55
N PRO A 27 2.09 14.35 5.36
CA PRO A 27 0.81 14.28 4.65
C PRO A 27 0.42 12.85 4.27
N PHE A 28 1.38 11.98 3.96
CA PHE A 28 1.11 10.58 3.65
C PHE A 28 0.60 9.81 4.88
N THR A 29 1.30 9.90 6.01
CA THR A 29 0.90 9.21 7.24
C THR A 29 -0.47 9.71 7.72
N SER A 30 -0.70 11.03 7.67
CA SER A 30 -1.99 11.62 8.02
C SER A 30 -3.13 11.10 7.13
N TRP A 31 -2.88 10.98 5.82
CA TRP A 31 -3.86 10.42 4.89
C TRP A 31 -4.11 8.92 5.15
N CYS A 32 -3.06 8.13 5.40
CA CYS A 32 -3.20 6.71 5.74
C CYS A 32 -4.05 6.51 7.00
N LEU A 33 -3.80 7.28 8.06
CA LEU A 33 -4.57 7.22 9.30
C LEU A 33 -6.04 7.62 9.09
N LEU A 34 -6.28 8.67 8.29
CA LEU A 34 -7.63 9.11 7.95
C LEU A 34 -8.40 8.00 7.21
N ILE A 35 -7.81 7.41 6.17
CA ILE A 35 -8.47 6.34 5.41
C ILE A 35 -8.69 5.10 6.28
N ALA A 36 -7.68 4.65 7.03
CA ALA A 36 -7.81 3.50 7.92
C ALA A 36 -8.91 3.70 8.98
N GLY A 37 -9.00 4.90 9.56
CA GLY A 37 -10.06 5.24 10.51
C GLY A 37 -11.45 5.24 9.88
N LEU A 38 -11.60 5.82 8.68
CA LEU A 38 -12.85 5.82 7.94
C LEU A 38 -13.27 4.41 7.49
N ASP A 39 -12.33 3.60 7.02
CA ASP A 39 -12.56 2.21 6.64
C ASP A 39 -12.91 1.37 7.88
N TYR A 40 -12.28 1.61 9.03
CA TYR A 40 -12.63 0.93 10.28
C TYR A 40 -14.09 1.18 10.70
N LEU A 41 -14.55 2.43 10.58
CA LEU A 41 -15.91 2.83 10.93
C LEU A 41 -16.98 2.33 9.93
N THR A 42 -16.60 2.04 8.69
CA THR A 42 -17.57 1.74 7.61
C THR A 42 -17.56 0.28 7.17
N LEU A 43 -16.41 -0.39 7.24
CA LEU A 43 -16.22 -1.76 6.74
C LEU A 43 -16.11 -2.79 7.87
N HIS A 44 -16.11 -2.36 9.15
CA HIS A 44 -15.95 -3.20 10.35
C HIS A 44 -14.88 -4.29 10.19
N PRO A 45 -13.62 -3.93 9.88
CA PRO A 45 -12.58 -4.91 9.71
C PRO A 45 -12.29 -5.57 11.07
N GLY A 46 -12.12 -6.89 11.07
CA GLY A 46 -11.77 -7.67 12.27
C GLY A 46 -10.38 -7.33 12.82
N TRP A 47 -9.83 -8.18 13.68
CA TRP A 47 -8.49 -7.99 14.28
C TRP A 47 -7.32 -8.17 13.30
N TRP A 48 -7.58 -8.74 12.13
CA TRP A 48 -6.54 -9.14 11.19
C TRP A 48 -5.71 -7.99 10.56
N PRO A 49 -6.22 -6.74 10.33
CA PRO A 49 -5.38 -5.65 9.82
C PRO A 49 -4.27 -5.25 10.79
N VAL A 50 -4.53 -5.41 12.09
CA VAL A 50 -3.52 -5.20 13.13
C VAL A 50 -2.42 -6.25 13.00
N VAL A 51 -2.79 -7.53 12.91
CA VAL A 51 -1.83 -8.64 12.74
C VAL A 51 -1.05 -8.49 11.43
N TRP A 52 -1.72 -8.10 10.36
CA TRP A 52 -1.11 -7.80 9.06
C TRP A 52 -0.07 -6.68 9.16
N THR A 53 -0.45 -5.56 9.75
CA THR A 53 0.44 -4.41 9.90
C THR A 53 1.66 -4.77 10.77
N VAL A 54 1.44 -5.49 11.88
CA VAL A 54 2.53 -5.96 12.75
C VAL A 54 3.47 -6.89 11.99
N ALA A 55 2.94 -7.82 11.19
CA ALA A 55 3.76 -8.73 10.39
C ALA A 55 4.65 -7.97 9.40
N PHE A 56 4.11 -6.98 8.68
CA PHE A 56 4.89 -6.17 7.73
C PHE A 56 5.86 -5.21 8.42
N VAL A 57 5.54 -4.68 9.60
CA VAL A 57 6.51 -3.91 10.42
C VAL A 57 7.69 -4.79 10.80
N LEU A 58 7.44 -6.02 11.28
CA LEU A 58 8.50 -6.96 11.65
C LEU A 58 9.32 -7.36 10.43
N PHE A 59 8.67 -7.69 9.32
CA PHE A 59 9.33 -8.02 8.06
C PHE A 59 10.22 -6.87 7.56
N ALA A 60 9.71 -5.64 7.56
CA ALA A 60 10.46 -4.45 7.15
C ALA A 60 11.69 -4.23 8.04
N ARG A 61 11.58 -4.45 9.35
CA ARG A 61 12.72 -4.32 10.28
C ARG A 61 13.79 -5.38 10.05
N VAL A 62 13.40 -6.62 9.77
CA VAL A 62 14.34 -7.74 9.58
C VAL A 62 15.04 -7.64 8.22
N THR A 63 14.28 -7.38 7.16
CA THR A 63 14.81 -7.41 5.79
C THR A 63 15.39 -6.08 5.33
N ARG A 64 15.00 -4.96 5.97
CA ARG A 64 15.27 -3.59 5.48
C ARG A 64 14.81 -3.36 4.04
N GLY A 65 13.93 -4.21 3.52
CA GLY A 65 13.50 -4.20 2.12
C GLY A 65 12.23 -3.40 1.86
N LEU A 66 11.53 -2.94 2.90
CA LEU A 66 10.32 -2.12 2.80
C LEU A 66 10.53 -0.77 3.47
N GLY A 67 10.08 0.28 2.80
CA GLY A 67 10.01 1.62 3.36
C GLY A 67 8.87 1.74 4.37
N SER A 68 8.96 2.74 5.25
CA SER A 68 7.88 3.04 6.19
C SER A 68 6.56 3.38 5.47
N ALA A 69 6.63 4.05 4.32
CA ALA A 69 5.47 4.39 3.50
C ALA A 69 4.73 3.13 3.01
N ASP A 70 5.48 2.11 2.58
CA ASP A 70 4.94 0.84 2.11
C ASP A 70 4.15 0.13 3.21
N VAL A 71 4.74 0.06 4.41
CA VAL A 71 4.12 -0.59 5.58
C VAL A 71 2.82 0.10 5.97
N TRP A 72 2.80 1.44 5.97
CA TRP A 72 1.58 2.21 6.24
C TRP A 72 0.48 1.92 5.22
N LEU A 73 0.80 1.93 3.91
CA LEU A 73 -0.19 1.64 2.88
C LEU A 73 -0.71 0.21 2.94
N LEU A 74 0.17 -0.76 3.22
CA LEU A 74 -0.22 -2.15 3.42
C LEU A 74 -1.18 -2.30 4.61
N GLY A 75 -1.00 -1.53 5.68
CA GLY A 75 -1.95 -1.47 6.79
C GLY A 75 -3.31 -0.92 6.38
N VAL A 76 -3.35 0.16 5.57
CA VAL A 76 -4.60 0.73 5.04
C VAL A 76 -5.32 -0.26 4.13
N ILE A 77 -4.60 -0.97 3.26
CA ILE A 77 -5.17 -2.00 2.40
C ILE A 77 -5.79 -3.12 3.22
N ALA A 78 -5.14 -3.48 4.34
CA ALA A 78 -5.69 -4.48 5.23
C ALA A 78 -6.97 -4.01 5.93
N THR A 79 -7.13 -2.72 6.23
CA THR A 79 -8.43 -2.23 6.75
C THR A 79 -9.55 -2.26 5.73
N ARG A 80 -9.22 -2.33 4.43
CA ARG A 80 -10.16 -2.15 3.33
C ARG A 80 -10.61 -3.44 2.65
N TYR A 81 -9.66 -4.31 2.32
CA TYR A 81 -9.91 -5.53 1.57
C TYR A 81 -9.87 -6.71 2.50
N ALA A 82 -10.71 -7.73 2.33
CA ALA A 82 -10.52 -8.99 3.05
C ALA A 82 -9.11 -9.58 2.82
N LEU A 83 -8.67 -10.49 3.70
CA LEU A 83 -7.32 -11.05 3.67
C LEU A 83 -6.93 -11.61 2.30
N LEU A 84 -7.80 -12.39 1.66
CA LEU A 84 -7.52 -13.02 0.37
C LEU A 84 -7.29 -11.99 -0.77
N PRO A 85 -8.19 -11.02 -1.02
CA PRO A 85 -7.93 -9.97 -2.00
C PRO A 85 -6.73 -9.08 -1.64
N ALA A 86 -6.47 -8.81 -0.36
CA ALA A 86 -5.28 -8.09 0.06
C ALA A 86 -3.99 -8.85 -0.30
N LEU A 87 -3.95 -10.18 -0.12
CA LEU A 87 -2.83 -11.03 -0.54
C LEU A 87 -2.63 -11.01 -2.06
N TRP A 88 -3.70 -11.09 -2.84
CA TRP A 88 -3.62 -10.97 -4.30
C TRP A 88 -3.04 -9.63 -4.73
N LEU A 89 -3.47 -8.55 -4.08
CA LEU A 89 -2.97 -7.20 -4.35
C LEU A 89 -1.46 -7.11 -4.06
N VAL A 90 -1.02 -7.60 -2.90
CA VAL A 90 0.42 -7.63 -2.56
C VAL A 90 1.20 -8.49 -3.54
N LEU A 91 0.70 -9.66 -3.91
CA LEU A 91 1.35 -10.54 -4.87
C LEU A 91 1.51 -9.87 -6.24
N LEU A 92 0.46 -9.20 -6.73
CA LEU A 92 0.49 -8.43 -7.98
C LEU A 92 1.49 -7.26 -7.88
N ALA A 93 1.49 -6.52 -6.78
CA ALA A 93 2.42 -5.42 -6.56
C ALA A 93 3.87 -5.91 -6.52
N CYS A 94 4.15 -7.02 -5.82
CA CYS A 94 5.47 -7.64 -5.76
C CYS A 94 5.91 -8.19 -7.12
N GLY A 95 5.03 -8.89 -7.85
CA GLY A 95 5.34 -9.44 -9.16
C GLY A 95 5.63 -8.36 -10.20
N THR A 96 4.83 -7.29 -10.23
CA THR A 96 5.08 -6.15 -11.13
C THR A 96 6.33 -5.38 -10.74
N THR A 97 6.63 -5.24 -9.44
CA THR A 97 7.89 -4.66 -8.96
C THR A 97 9.10 -5.51 -9.37
N PHE A 98 9.00 -6.84 -9.29
CA PHE A 98 10.04 -7.76 -9.72
C PHE A 98 10.30 -7.68 -11.23
N LEU A 99 9.23 -7.67 -12.05
CA LEU A 99 9.35 -7.46 -13.49
C LEU A 99 10.01 -6.12 -13.82
N HIS A 100 9.62 -5.05 -13.12
CA HIS A 100 10.22 -3.75 -13.29
C HIS A 100 11.70 -3.76 -12.89
N ALA A 101 12.07 -4.42 -11.79
CA ALA A 101 13.46 -4.58 -11.37
C ALA A 101 14.31 -5.32 -12.40
N PHE A 102 13.75 -6.34 -13.05
CA PHE A 102 14.42 -7.08 -14.12
C PHE A 102 14.68 -6.21 -15.36
N VAL A 103 13.73 -5.36 -15.72
CA VAL A 103 13.84 -4.48 -16.90
C VAL A 103 14.66 -3.21 -16.61
N ARG A 104 14.56 -2.66 -15.40
CA ARG A 104 15.20 -1.40 -14.98
C ARG A 104 15.77 -1.55 -13.56
N PRO A 105 16.99 -2.09 -13.43
CA PRO A 105 17.66 -2.19 -12.15
C PRO A 105 17.79 -0.79 -11.52
N SER A 106 17.19 -0.61 -10.36
CA SER A 106 17.16 0.66 -9.61
C SER A 106 17.48 0.39 -8.15
N ALA A 107 18.14 1.32 -7.47
CA ALA A 107 18.41 1.20 -6.03
C ALA A 107 17.12 1.30 -5.19
N THR A 108 16.12 2.03 -5.68
CA THR A 108 14.81 2.19 -5.05
C THR A 108 13.71 1.95 -6.07
N TYR A 109 12.69 1.19 -5.68
CA TYR A 109 11.55 0.87 -6.52
C TYR A 109 10.29 1.56 -6.01
N PRO A 110 9.47 2.13 -6.91
CA PRO A 110 8.27 2.85 -6.53
C PRO A 110 7.15 1.88 -6.18
N PHE A 111 7.24 1.24 -5.01
CA PHE A 111 6.31 0.17 -4.62
C PHE A 111 4.87 0.67 -4.51
N LEU A 112 4.64 1.93 -4.10
CA LEU A 112 3.30 2.52 -4.03
C LEU A 112 2.64 2.59 -5.42
N ALA A 113 3.41 2.81 -6.47
CA ALA A 113 2.88 2.82 -7.84
C ALA A 113 2.41 1.43 -8.28
N HIS A 114 3.13 0.38 -7.91
CA HIS A 114 2.73 -1.01 -8.20
C HIS A 114 1.54 -1.44 -7.35
N LEU A 115 1.46 -0.98 -6.10
CA LEU A 115 0.29 -1.11 -5.23
C LEU A 115 -0.94 -0.39 -5.79
N ALA A 116 -0.77 0.81 -6.35
CA ALA A 116 -1.85 1.55 -7.01
C ALA A 116 -2.38 0.80 -8.23
N PHE A 117 -1.48 0.27 -9.07
CA PHE A 117 -1.85 -0.58 -10.19
C PHE A 117 -2.61 -1.83 -9.73
N ALA A 118 -2.07 -2.56 -8.75
CA ALA A 118 -2.71 -3.77 -8.21
C ALA A 118 -4.09 -3.46 -7.60
N SER A 119 -4.23 -2.34 -6.88
CA SER A 119 -5.51 -1.88 -6.32
C SER A 119 -6.54 -1.58 -7.41
N ALA A 120 -6.12 -0.98 -8.51
CA ALA A 120 -6.98 -0.71 -9.65
C ALA A 120 -7.41 -1.99 -10.37
N VAL A 121 -6.54 -3.00 -10.45
CA VAL A 121 -6.91 -4.31 -11.01
C VAL A 121 -7.93 -5.02 -10.12
N VAL A 122 -7.69 -5.09 -8.82
CA VAL A 122 -8.56 -5.82 -7.88
C VAL A 122 -9.96 -5.21 -7.78
N ILE A 123 -10.12 -3.89 -7.91
CA ILE A 123 -11.45 -3.27 -7.87
C ILE A 123 -12.26 -3.49 -9.17
N LEU A 124 -11.59 -3.84 -10.28
CA LEU A 124 -12.25 -4.11 -11.56
C LEU A 124 -12.70 -5.57 -11.72
N ILE A 125 -12.31 -6.45 -10.78
CA ILE A 125 -12.68 -7.86 -10.73
C ILE A 125 -13.81 -8.04 -9.72
#